data_AF-A0AAN4QZS1-F1
#
_entry.id   AF-A0AAN4QZS1-F1
#
_cell.length_a   1.000
_cell.length_b   1.000
_cell.length_c   1.000
_cell.angle_alpha   90.00
_cell.angle_beta   90.00
_cell.angle_gamma   90.00
#
_symmetry.space_group_name_H-M   'P 1'
#
loop_
_entity.id
_entity.type
_entity.pdbx_description
1 polymer ?
#
loop_
_entity_poly.entity_id
_entity_poly.type
_entity_poly.pdbx_seq_one_letter_code
_entity_poly.pdbx_strand_id
1 'polypeptide(L)'
;MRTQYRTRRITPGLLLAPTAGQMLIAGRDGHHYLIDGPRTELVTRIHPPLPKPMGMGNGLYHETDRPNTTWACDMDGLKQLDTAPAIPLEKDGPWRRIATRVAGFRLTMP
;
A
#
# COMPACT_ATOMS: atom_id res chain seq x y z
N MET A 1 -17.70 -6.28 -14.48
CA MET A 1 -16.63 -7.15 -13.93
C MET A 1 -16.61 -6.98 -12.42
N ARG A 2 -16.64 -8.04 -11.60
CA ARG A 2 -16.71 -7.93 -10.13
C ARG A 2 -15.30 -7.84 -9.54
N THR A 3 -15.00 -6.73 -8.86
CA THR A 3 -13.75 -6.53 -8.11
C THR A 3 -13.65 -7.53 -6.96
N GLN A 4 -12.50 -8.20 -6.82
CA GLN A 4 -12.25 -9.20 -5.77
C GLN A 4 -11.04 -8.80 -4.91
N TYR A 5 -11.19 -8.97 -3.61
CA TYR A 5 -10.16 -8.79 -2.59
C TYR A 5 -9.77 -10.15 -2.03
N ARG A 6 -8.98 -10.91 -2.80
CA ARG A 6 -8.53 -12.26 -2.48
C ARG A 6 -7.06 -12.40 -2.81
N THR A 7 -6.41 -13.42 -2.24
CA THR A 7 -5.05 -13.79 -2.59
C THR A 7 -4.93 -14.05 -4.09
N ARG A 8 -3.88 -13.53 -4.74
CA ARG A 8 -3.75 -13.54 -6.18
C ARG A 8 -2.31 -13.64 -6.65
N ARG A 9 -2.07 -14.56 -7.58
CA ARG A 9 -0.80 -14.68 -8.30
C ARG A 9 -0.73 -13.59 -9.37
N ILE A 10 0.32 -12.79 -9.35
CA ILE A 10 0.55 -11.67 -10.28
C ILE A 10 1.46 -12.13 -11.42
N THR A 11 2.59 -12.75 -11.07
CA THR A 11 3.59 -13.34 -11.97
C THR A 11 4.15 -14.61 -11.31
N PRO A 12 4.92 -15.45 -12.04
CA PRO A 12 5.71 -16.51 -11.39
C PRO A 12 6.53 -15.91 -10.23
N GLY A 13 6.36 -16.46 -9.03
CA GLY A 13 7.05 -15.99 -7.82
C GLY A 13 6.37 -14.84 -7.05
N LEU A 14 5.31 -14.20 -7.57
CA LEU A 14 4.64 -13.08 -6.87
C LEU A 14 3.19 -13.42 -6.52
N LEU A 15 2.94 -13.82 -5.27
CA LEU A 15 1.61 -14.07 -4.71
C LEU A 15 1.26 -13.01 -3.68
N LEU A 16 0.18 -12.28 -3.93
CA LEU A 16 -0.23 -11.18 -3.07
C LEU A 16 -1.53 -11.50 -2.34
N ALA A 17 -1.56 -11.29 -1.02
CA ALA A 17 -2.75 -11.40 -0.20
C ALA A 17 -3.22 -10.01 0.28
N PRO A 18 -4.54 -9.76 0.36
CA PRO A 18 -5.05 -8.51 0.91
C PRO A 18 -4.66 -8.35 2.38
N THR A 19 -4.20 -7.17 2.76
CA THR A 19 -3.92 -6.84 4.16
C THR A 19 -5.19 -6.31 4.84
N ALA A 20 -5.50 -6.84 6.03
CA ALA A 20 -6.68 -6.43 6.80
C ALA A 20 -6.36 -5.36 7.85
N GLY A 21 -5.16 -5.37 8.43
CA GLY A 21 -4.73 -4.46 9.49
C GLY A 21 -3.93 -3.23 9.02
N GLN A 22 -3.48 -3.23 7.76
CA GLN A 22 -2.64 -2.16 7.25
C GLN A 22 -3.45 -0.99 6.70
N MET A 23 -2.95 0.21 6.94
CA MET A 23 -3.52 1.44 6.44
C MET A 23 -2.43 2.34 5.86
N LEU A 24 -2.68 2.87 4.68
CA LEU A 24 -1.88 3.94 4.11
C LEU A 24 -2.58 5.26 4.39
N ILE A 25 -1.82 6.19 4.94
CA ILE A 25 -2.24 7.55 5.27
C ILE A 25 -1.29 8.54 4.57
N ALA A 26 -1.77 9.77 4.38
CA ALA A 26 -0.97 10.90 3.93
C ALA A 26 -0.89 11.94 5.05
N GLY A 27 0.30 12.49 5.26
CA GLY A 27 0.55 13.67 6.09
C GLY A 27 0.23 14.97 5.34
N ARG A 28 0.21 16.09 6.07
CA ARG A 28 0.06 17.44 5.47
C ARG A 28 1.28 17.87 4.64
N ASP A 29 2.42 17.30 4.95
CA ASP A 29 3.70 17.43 4.24
C ASP A 29 3.71 16.73 2.87
N GLY A 30 2.68 15.93 2.55
CA GLY A 30 2.61 15.13 1.33
C GLY A 30 3.30 13.77 1.44
N HIS A 31 3.93 13.46 2.58
CA HIS A 31 4.53 12.16 2.83
C HIS A 31 3.45 11.11 3.09
N HIS A 32 3.75 9.87 2.70
CA HIS A 32 2.87 8.72 2.88
C HIS A 32 3.39 7.84 3.99
N TYR A 33 2.50 7.37 4.86
CA TYR A 33 2.87 6.52 5.98
C TYR A 33 2.03 5.25 5.99
N LEU A 34 2.69 4.13 6.25
CA LEU A 34 2.07 2.83 6.47
C LEU A 34 1.89 2.63 7.98
N ILE A 35 0.64 2.41 8.39
CA ILE A 35 0.30 2.01 9.76
C ILE A 35 -0.01 0.52 9.75
N ASP A 36 0.67 -0.23 10.61
CA ASP A 36 0.43 -1.65 10.86
C ASP A 36 0.47 -1.94 12.36
N GLY A 37 -0.71 -1.93 12.99
CA GLY A 37 -0.85 -2.02 14.44
C GLY A 37 -0.10 -0.87 15.15
N PRO A 38 0.88 -1.15 16.03
CA PRO A 38 1.65 -0.12 16.73
C PRO A 38 2.76 0.51 15.88
N ARG A 39 3.04 -0.05 14.69
CA ARG A 39 4.12 0.39 13.81
C ARG A 39 3.62 1.49 12.88
N THR A 40 4.43 2.53 12.76
CA THR A 40 4.25 3.59 11.77
C THR A 40 5.54 3.69 10.98
N GLU A 41 5.43 3.52 9.67
CA GLU A 41 6.57 3.56 8.76
C GLU A 41 6.34 4.64 7.70
N LEU A 42 7.36 5.43 7.42
CA LEU A 42 7.40 6.36 6.30
C LEU A 42 7.62 5.58 5.00
N VAL A 43 6.81 5.84 3.98
CA VAL A 43 7.06 5.35 2.62
C VAL A 43 8.19 6.18 2.02
N THR A 44 9.34 5.56 1.85
CA THR A 44 10.55 6.20 1.35
C THR A 44 10.69 6.08 -0.16
N ARG A 45 10.05 5.08 -0.76
CA ARG A 45 10.05 4.88 -2.22
C ARG A 45 8.77 4.21 -2.70
N ILE A 46 8.31 4.66 -3.86
CA ILE A 46 7.28 4.01 -4.66
C ILE A 46 7.95 3.49 -5.93
N HIS A 47 7.94 2.18 -6.12
CA HIS A 47 8.52 1.57 -7.33
C HIS A 47 7.61 1.78 -8.55
N PRO A 48 8.16 1.73 -9.78
CA PRO A 48 7.37 1.81 -10.99
C PRO A 48 6.20 0.82 -10.99
N PRO A 49 5.01 1.22 -11.49
CA PRO A 49 3.82 0.38 -11.43
C PRO A 49 3.96 -0.84 -12.34
N LEU A 50 3.57 -1.99 -11.82
CA LEU A 50 3.23 -3.16 -12.63
C LEU A 50 1.77 -3.08 -13.11
N PRO A 51 1.43 -3.71 -14.24
CA PRO A 51 0.05 -3.81 -14.68
C PRO A 51 -0.85 -4.40 -13.61
N LYS A 52 -1.99 -3.76 -13.37
CA LYS A 52 -3.01 -4.22 -12.43
C LYS A 52 -3.71 -5.47 -12.99
N PRO A 53 -3.69 -6.62 -12.27
CA PRO A 53 -4.42 -7.79 -12.72
C PRO A 53 -5.93 -7.56 -12.78
N MET A 54 -6.55 -8.09 -13.82
CA MET A 54 -7.98 -7.92 -14.11
C MET A 54 -8.89 -8.32 -12.94
N GLY A 55 -9.63 -7.37 -12.36
CA GLY A 55 -10.53 -7.62 -11.21
C GLY A 55 -9.86 -7.57 -9.83
N MET A 56 -8.57 -7.20 -9.74
CA MET A 56 -7.92 -6.87 -8.47
C MET A 56 -8.44 -5.53 -7.97
N GLY A 57 -8.82 -5.44 -6.69
CA GLY A 57 -9.33 -4.20 -6.11
C GLY A 57 -8.24 -3.22 -5.70
N ASN A 58 -8.62 -1.97 -5.51
CA ASN A 58 -7.71 -0.96 -4.96
C ASN A 58 -7.49 -1.23 -3.47
N GLY A 59 -6.27 -1.04 -2.99
CA GLY A 59 -5.93 -1.19 -1.58
C GLY A 59 -4.55 -1.76 -1.36
N LEU A 60 -4.30 -2.21 -0.13
CA LEU A 60 -3.01 -2.73 0.28
C LEU A 60 -2.96 -4.26 0.24
N TYR A 61 -1.78 -4.77 -0.08
CA TYR A 61 -1.47 -6.17 -0.24
C TYR A 61 -0.08 -6.45 0.31
N HIS A 62 0.18 -7.69 0.72
CA HIS A 62 1.51 -8.17 1.09
C HIS A 62 1.87 -9.41 0.28
N GLU A 63 3.16 -9.66 0.10
CA GLU A 63 3.62 -10.94 -0.45
C GLU A 63 3.39 -12.05 0.56
N THR A 64 2.75 -13.14 0.15
CA THR A 64 2.48 -14.28 1.05
C THR A 64 3.75 -14.92 1.58
N ASP A 65 4.82 -14.90 0.78
CA ASP A 65 6.09 -15.56 1.07
C ASP A 65 7.08 -14.57 1.74
N ARG A 66 6.77 -13.27 1.69
CA ARG A 66 7.57 -12.17 2.26
C ARG A 66 6.64 -11.11 2.86
N PRO A 67 6.04 -11.37 4.04
CA PRO A 67 4.96 -10.55 4.59
C PRO A 67 5.36 -9.10 4.91
N ASN A 68 6.65 -8.80 4.97
CA ASN A 68 7.16 -7.44 5.16
C ASN A 68 7.18 -6.60 3.87
N THR A 69 6.93 -7.21 2.70
CA THR A 69 6.90 -6.50 1.42
C THR A 69 5.48 -6.01 1.14
N THR A 70 5.29 -4.69 1.20
CA THR A 70 3.98 -4.07 1.01
C THR A 70 3.79 -3.60 -0.42
N TRP A 71 2.59 -3.86 -0.94
CA TRP A 71 2.17 -3.47 -2.28
C TRP A 71 0.87 -2.65 -2.21
N ALA A 72 0.81 -1.57 -2.99
CA ALA A 72 -0.40 -0.77 -3.17
C ALA A 72 -0.95 -0.99 -4.58
N CYS A 73 -2.21 -1.41 -4.68
CA CYS A 73 -2.96 -1.40 -5.91
C CYS A 73 -3.80 -0.12 -5.95
N ASP A 74 -3.47 0.78 -6.86
CA ASP A 74 -4.11 2.08 -7.00
C ASP A 74 -4.72 2.26 -8.41
N MET A 75 -5.00 3.50 -8.80
CA MET A 75 -5.53 3.80 -10.13
C MET A 75 -4.55 3.59 -11.28
N ASP A 76 -3.24 3.63 -11.02
CA ASP A 76 -2.21 3.52 -12.07
C ASP A 76 -1.63 2.12 -12.17
N GLY A 77 -1.75 1.31 -11.13
CA GLY A 77 -1.28 -0.06 -11.18
C GLY A 77 -0.99 -0.66 -9.81
N LEU A 78 -0.16 -1.69 -9.83
CA LEU A 78 0.34 -2.36 -8.65
C LEU A 78 1.77 -1.86 -8.36
N LYS A 79 1.97 -1.16 -7.25
CA LYS A 79 3.21 -0.49 -6.88
C LYS A 79 3.79 -1.11 -5.61
N GLN A 80 5.05 -1.49 -5.64
CA GLN A 80 5.78 -1.91 -4.43
C GLN A 80 6.18 -0.66 -3.63
N LEU A 81 6.13 -0.78 -2.30
CA LEU A 81 6.52 0.29 -1.38
C LEU A 81 7.76 -0.13 -0.60
N ASP A 82 8.77 0.74 -0.54
CA ASP A 82 9.82 0.64 0.47
C ASP A 82 9.45 1.55 1.65
N THR A 83 9.71 1.06 2.85
CA THR A 83 9.35 1.76 4.09
C THR A 83 10.53 1.82 5.05
N ALA A 84 10.51 2.83 5.93
CA ALA A 84 11.43 2.96 7.05
C ALA A 84 10.67 3.39 8.31
N PRO A 85 11.14 3.08 9.54
CA PRO A 85 10.49 3.57 10.75
C PRO A 85 10.32 5.09 10.72
N ALA A 86 9.11 5.57 11.00
CA ALA A 86 8.83 7.00 11.08
C ALA A 86 9.38 7.60 12.38
N ILE A 87 9.86 8.85 12.34
CA ILE A 87 10.26 9.57 13.56
C ILE A 87 9.02 10.02 14.35
N PRO A 88 9.12 10.29 15.67
CA PRO A 88 7.96 10.65 16.49
C PRO A 88 7.15 11.85 15.97
N LEU A 89 7.83 12.91 15.49
CA LEU A 89 7.16 14.09 14.96
C LEU A 89 6.28 13.77 13.75
N GLU A 90 6.77 12.89 12.88
CA GLU A 90 6.01 12.39 11.75
C GLU A 90 4.86 11.55 12.27
N LYS A 91 5.13 10.52 13.09
CA LYS A 91 4.15 9.58 13.66
C LYS A 91 2.92 10.24 14.31
N ASP A 92 3.11 11.37 14.98
CA ASP A 92 2.05 12.07 15.73
C ASP A 92 1.37 13.19 14.92
N GLY A 93 1.69 13.32 13.63
CA GLY A 93 1.12 14.32 12.73
C GLY A 93 -0.37 14.12 12.41
N PRO A 94 -1.07 15.15 11.90
CA PRO A 94 -2.43 14.99 11.41
C PRO A 94 -2.47 14.14 10.13
N TRP A 95 -3.33 13.11 10.12
CA TRP A 95 -3.36 12.09 9.08
C TRP A 95 -4.64 12.08 8.24
N ARG A 96 -4.51 11.77 6.94
CA ARG A 96 -5.64 11.43 6.07
C ARG A 96 -5.49 10.01 5.54
N ARG A 97 -6.46 9.15 5.79
CA ARG A 97 -6.51 7.79 5.20
C ARG A 97 -6.63 7.86 3.68
N ILE A 98 -5.76 7.13 2.98
CA ILE A 98 -5.77 7.06 1.51
C ILE A 98 -5.89 5.63 0.98
N ALA A 99 -5.45 4.60 1.71
CA ALA A 99 -5.62 3.22 1.28
C ALA A 99 -5.83 2.22 2.41
N THR A 100 -6.85 1.38 2.22
CA THR A 100 -6.93 0.00 2.76
C THR A 100 -7.78 -0.81 1.77
N ARG A 101 -8.91 -0.23 1.32
CA ARG A 101 -9.78 -0.69 0.23
C ARG A 101 -10.53 0.48 -0.44
N VAL A 102 -9.90 1.66 -0.46
CA VAL A 102 -10.52 2.89 -0.97
C VAL A 102 -10.52 2.84 -2.50
N ALA A 103 -11.65 3.12 -3.13
CA ALA A 103 -11.72 3.23 -4.59
C ALA A 103 -11.12 4.57 -5.04
N GLY A 104 -10.44 4.59 -6.19
CA GLY A 104 -10.04 5.84 -6.84
C GLY A 104 -8.80 6.55 -6.28
N PHE A 105 -8.13 6.03 -5.25
CA PHE A 105 -6.87 6.64 -4.79
C PHE A 105 -5.75 6.45 -5.82
N ARG A 106 -4.84 7.41 -5.87
CA ARG A 106 -3.61 7.39 -6.65
C ARG A 106 -2.46 7.73 -5.71
N LEU A 107 -1.38 6.95 -5.79
CA LEU A 107 -0.20 7.12 -4.98
C LEU A 107 0.95 7.70 -5.82
N THR A 108 1.48 8.83 -5.39
CA THR A 108 2.65 9.51 -5.96
C THR A 108 3.58 9.92 -4.82
N MET A 109 4.87 10.10 -5.09
CA MET A 109 5.73 10.83 -4.13
C MET A 109 5.43 12.33 -4.26
N PRO A 110 5.52 13.10 -3.15
CA PRO A 110 5.54 14.56 -3.21
C PRO A 110 6.75 15.08 -4.01
#